data_AF-A0A7S3TMB9-F1
#
_entry.id   AF-A0A7S3TMB9-F1
#
_cell.length_a   1.000
_cell.length_b   1.000
_cell.length_c   1.000
_cell.angle_alpha   90.00
_cell.angle_beta   90.00
_cell.angle_gamma   90.00
#
_symmetry.space_group_name_H-M   'P 1'
#
loop_
_entity.id
_entity.type
_entity.pdbx_description
1 polymer ?
#
loop_
_entity_poly.entity_id
_entity_poly.type
_entity_poly.pdbx_seq_one_letter_code
_entity_poly.pdbx_strand_id
1 'polypeptide(L)'
;PSTEENGSSAPELTDDALKRLFTSLDDEEAGFLSKETFVGAIRVFMKVIQPTVITEGISIKDSKTLRRLEMGEVVEILEGPMKEGEVEVMRVHAKVMTDDLDGWITTSGNQGTAFLEDGGNIYKVVK
;
A
#
# COMPACT_ATOMS: atom_id res chain seq x y z
N PRO A 1 6.74 -25.77 20.62
CA PRO A 1 7.09 -25.24 19.28
C PRO A 1 6.58 -23.80 19.18
N SER A 2 7.50 -22.88 19.39
CA SER A 2 7.28 -21.43 19.51
C SER A 2 6.79 -20.86 18.18
N THR A 3 5.62 -20.26 18.16
CA THR A 3 5.18 -19.40 17.06
C THR A 3 5.83 -18.03 17.31
N GLU A 4 6.88 -17.72 16.56
CA GLU A 4 7.41 -16.35 16.51
C GLU A 4 6.39 -15.48 15.78
N GLU A 5 5.56 -14.76 16.54
CA GLU A 5 4.81 -13.63 16.00
C GLU A 5 5.83 -12.54 15.65
N ASN A 6 6.01 -12.32 14.35
CA ASN A 6 6.86 -11.27 13.83
C ASN A 6 6.14 -9.92 14.04
N GLY A 7 6.26 -9.39 15.27
CA GLY A 7 5.68 -8.12 15.68
C GLY A 7 6.40 -6.95 15.01
N SER A 8 5.82 -6.45 13.92
CA SER A 8 6.11 -5.09 13.46
C SER A 8 5.40 -4.10 14.39
N SER A 9 5.98 -3.82 15.56
CA SER A 9 5.50 -2.71 16.39
C SER A 9 5.82 -1.41 15.65
N ALA A 10 4.79 -0.72 15.15
CA ALA A 10 4.97 0.60 14.57
C ALA A 10 5.67 1.50 15.61
N PRO A 11 6.67 2.32 15.20
CA PRO A 11 7.36 3.21 16.12
C PRO A 11 6.38 4.19 16.77
N GLU A 12 6.60 4.50 18.05
CA GLU A 12 5.77 5.43 18.80
C GLU A 12 5.86 6.84 18.19
N LEU A 13 4.71 7.40 17.80
CA LEU A 13 4.61 8.73 17.18
C LEU A 13 4.67 9.82 18.25
N THR A 14 5.86 10.09 18.78
CA THR A 14 6.07 11.17 19.74
C THR A 14 5.97 12.55 19.09
N ASP A 15 5.62 13.57 19.87
CA ASP A 15 5.55 14.97 19.37
C ASP A 15 6.84 15.42 18.69
N ASP A 16 8.00 15.04 19.22
CA ASP A 16 9.29 15.41 18.64
C ASP A 16 9.62 14.60 17.38
N ALA A 17 9.11 13.38 17.23
CA ALA A 17 9.18 12.65 15.97
C ALA A 17 8.28 13.30 14.91
N LEU A 18 7.06 13.71 15.29
CA LEU A 18 6.11 14.38 14.39
C LEU A 18 6.63 15.75 13.94
N LYS A 19 7.24 16.55 14.83
CA LYS A 19 7.89 17.82 14.46
C LYS A 19 8.99 17.62 13.44
N ARG A 20 9.88 16.64 13.68
CA ARG A 20 10.97 16.32 12.73
C ARG A 20 10.44 15.86 11.38
N LEU A 21 9.41 15.02 11.36
CA LEU A 21 8.74 14.60 10.13
C LEU A 21 8.15 15.81 9.39
N PHE A 22 7.42 16.67 10.09
CA PHE A 22 6.83 17.87 9.49
C PHE A 22 7.91 18.79 8.90
N THR A 23 8.98 19.07 9.64
CA THR A 23 10.12 19.86 9.14
C THR A 23 10.76 19.22 7.91
N SER A 24 10.82 17.88 7.82
CA SER A 24 11.35 17.20 6.62
C SER A 24 10.41 17.20 5.41
N LEU A 25 9.12 17.54 5.61
CA LEU A 25 8.15 17.70 4.52
C LEU A 25 8.02 19.17 4.10
N ASP A 26 8.32 20.09 5.01
CA ASP A 26 8.31 21.54 4.81
C ASP A 26 9.71 22.05 4.43
N ASP A 27 10.22 21.57 3.30
CA ASP A 27 11.57 21.91 2.79
C ASP A 27 11.79 23.41 2.57
N GLU A 28 10.71 24.18 2.42
CA GLU A 28 10.73 25.64 2.25
C GLU A 28 10.63 26.42 3.57
N GLU A 29 10.54 25.74 4.72
CA GLU A 29 10.32 26.34 6.04
C GLU A 29 9.10 27.28 6.08
N ALA A 30 8.05 26.95 5.31
CA ALA A 30 6.85 27.78 5.17
C ALA A 30 5.96 27.76 6.43
N GLY A 31 6.14 26.76 7.30
CA GLY A 31 5.30 26.52 8.48
C GLY A 31 3.97 25.84 8.16
N PHE A 32 3.75 25.42 6.91
CA PHE A 32 2.55 24.71 6.46
C PHE A 32 2.88 23.82 5.26
N LEU A 33 2.11 22.75 5.07
CA LEU A 33 2.17 21.93 3.86
C LEU A 33 1.02 22.30 2.93
N SER A 34 1.31 22.49 1.65
CA SER A 34 0.26 22.58 0.64
C SER A 34 -0.53 21.26 0.60
N LYS A 35 -1.78 21.32 0.12
CA LYS A 35 -2.58 20.09 -0.10
C LYS A 35 -1.84 19.10 -0.99
N GLU A 36 -1.15 19.58 -2.02
CA GLU A 36 -0.41 18.74 -2.95
C GLU A 36 0.79 18.06 -2.28
N THR A 37 1.59 18.81 -1.52
CA THR A 37 2.71 18.27 -0.74
C THR A 37 2.25 17.24 0.27
N PHE A 38 1.20 17.56 1.03
CA PHE A 38 0.64 16.66 2.03
C PHE A 38 0.10 15.38 1.40
N VAL A 39 -0.68 15.49 0.32
CA VAL A 39 -1.19 14.32 -0.41
C VAL A 39 -0.04 13.49 -0.98
N GLY A 40 0.97 14.12 -1.58
CA GLY A 40 2.16 13.43 -2.08
C GLY A 40 2.92 12.66 -1.00
N ALA A 41 2.98 13.20 0.22
CA ALA A 41 3.66 12.58 1.36
C ALA A 41 2.92 11.36 1.93
N ILE A 42 1.58 11.35 1.88
CA ILE A 42 0.76 10.26 2.45
C ILE A 42 0.40 9.16 1.44
N ARG A 43 0.70 9.36 0.15
CA ARG A 43 0.44 8.38 -0.90
C ARG A 43 1.27 7.13 -0.68
N VAL A 44 0.59 5.99 -0.71
CA VAL A 44 1.23 4.68 -0.62
C VAL A 44 1.24 4.06 -2.01
N PHE A 45 2.44 3.79 -2.52
CA PHE A 45 2.60 3.10 -3.79
C PHE A 45 3.07 1.66 -3.54
N MET A 46 2.59 0.75 -4.37
CA MET A 46 3.08 -0.62 -4.42
C MET A 46 3.45 -0.99 -5.84
N LYS A 47 4.39 -1.91 -5.99
CA LYS A 47 4.83 -2.44 -7.27
C LYS A 47 4.36 -3.87 -7.43
N VAL A 48 3.87 -4.20 -8.62
CA VAL A 48 3.53 -5.55 -9.01
C VAL A 48 4.81 -6.35 -9.22
N ILE A 49 5.08 -7.32 -8.35
CA ILE A 49 6.24 -8.22 -8.43
C ILE A 49 5.93 -9.55 -9.10
N GLN A 50 4.64 -9.88 -9.20
CA GLN A 50 4.15 -11.04 -9.93
C GLN A 50 2.83 -10.70 -10.63
N PRO A 51 2.58 -11.20 -11.85
CA PRO A 51 1.36 -10.87 -12.57
C PRO A 51 0.11 -11.26 -11.77
N THR A 52 -0.78 -10.30 -11.57
CA THR A 52 -1.98 -10.42 -10.72
C THR A 52 -3.22 -9.90 -11.44
N VAL A 53 -4.40 -10.04 -10.85
CA VAL A 53 -5.67 -9.60 -11.46
C VAL A 53 -6.25 -8.46 -10.64
N ILE A 54 -6.72 -7.44 -11.35
CA ILE A 54 -7.53 -6.37 -10.76
C ILE A 54 -9.01 -6.62 -11.06
N THR A 55 -9.85 -6.54 -10.03
CA THR A 55 -11.29 -6.77 -10.11
C THR A 55 -12.08 -5.53 -9.70
N GLU A 56 -13.32 -5.41 -10.15
CA GLU A 56 -14.17 -4.23 -9.89
C GLU A 56 -14.57 -4.08 -8.41
N GLY A 57 -14.61 -5.17 -7.67
CA GLY A 57 -15.07 -5.24 -6.29
C GLY A 57 -14.21 -6.17 -5.43
N ILE A 58 -14.41 -6.07 -4.11
CA ILE A 58 -13.61 -6.78 -3.11
C ILE A 58 -13.81 -8.30 -3.13
N SER A 59 -15.01 -8.80 -3.49
CA SER A 59 -15.27 -10.25 -3.56
C SER A 59 -14.42 -10.92 -4.64
N ILE A 60 -13.70 -12.00 -4.33
CA ILE A 60 -13.00 -12.77 -5.38
C ILE A 60 -13.99 -13.60 -6.21
N LYS A 61 -15.08 -14.08 -5.60
CA LYS A 61 -16.05 -14.98 -6.24
C LYS A 61 -17.03 -14.24 -7.14
N ASP A 62 -17.47 -13.06 -6.70
CA ASP A 62 -18.62 -12.35 -7.30
C ASP A 62 -18.22 -11.09 -8.07
N SER A 63 -16.92 -10.78 -8.14
CA SER A 63 -16.45 -9.59 -8.82
C SER A 63 -16.01 -9.86 -10.26
N LYS A 64 -16.30 -8.89 -11.12
CA LYS A 64 -15.82 -8.87 -12.51
C LYS A 64 -14.32 -8.62 -12.55
N THR A 65 -13.61 -9.46 -13.30
CA THR A 65 -12.22 -9.20 -13.69
C THR A 65 -12.16 -8.02 -14.66
N LEU A 66 -11.36 -7.00 -14.34
CA LEU A 66 -11.14 -5.85 -15.22
C LEU A 66 -10.01 -6.15 -16.21
N ARG A 67 -8.81 -6.47 -15.70
CA ARG A 67 -7.68 -6.97 -16.49
C ARG A 67 -6.62 -7.67 -15.63
N ARG A 68 -5.61 -8.23 -16.29
CA ARG A 68 -4.37 -8.69 -15.65
C ARG A 68 -3.39 -7.51 -15.55
N LEU A 69 -2.73 -7.41 -14.41
CA LEU A 69 -1.60 -6.51 -14.18
C LEU A 69 -0.30 -7.28 -14.44
N GLU A 70 0.64 -6.62 -15.10
CA GLU A 70 1.94 -7.16 -15.43
C GLU A 70 3.00 -6.81 -14.39
N MET A 71 4.04 -7.63 -14.30
CA MET A 71 5.18 -7.37 -13.42
C MET A 71 5.81 -6.02 -13.78
N GLY A 72 6.07 -5.20 -12.76
CA GLY A 72 6.65 -3.87 -12.88
C GLY A 72 5.63 -2.73 -12.95
N GLU A 73 4.33 -3.02 -13.10
CA GLU A 73 3.30 -1.98 -12.95
C GLU A 73 3.28 -1.44 -11.51
N VAL A 74 2.89 -0.17 -11.38
CA VAL A 74 2.81 0.54 -10.09
C VAL A 74 1.35 0.87 -9.82
N VAL A 75 0.93 0.71 -8.57
CA VAL A 75 -0.41 1.04 -8.09
C VAL A 75 -0.34 2.00 -6.90
N GLU A 76 -1.25 2.97 -6.84
CA GLU A 76 -1.52 3.81 -5.67
C GLU A 76 -2.59 3.13 -4.82
N ILE A 77 -2.28 2.84 -3.55
CA ILE A 77 -3.23 2.22 -2.62
C ILE A 77 -4.20 3.29 -2.11
N LEU A 78 -5.48 3.06 -2.37
CA LEU A 78 -6.57 3.95 -1.96
C LEU A 78 -7.26 3.45 -0.69
N GLU A 79 -7.29 2.13 -0.47
CA GLU A 79 -7.95 1.50 0.67
C GLU A 79 -7.34 0.14 1.02
N GLY A 80 -7.36 -0.21 2.30
CA GLY A 80 -6.90 -1.49 2.82
C GLY A 80 -5.52 -1.42 3.49
N PRO A 81 -4.93 -2.57 3.83
CA PRO A 81 -5.32 -3.92 3.41
C PRO A 81 -6.52 -4.46 4.20
N MET A 82 -7.44 -5.16 3.51
CA MET A 82 -8.64 -5.78 4.08
C MET A 82 -8.64 -7.29 3.85
N LYS A 83 -9.03 -8.07 4.87
CA LYS A 83 -9.26 -9.51 4.72
C LYS A 83 -10.56 -9.76 3.97
N GLU A 84 -10.53 -10.63 2.96
CA GLU A 84 -11.72 -11.06 2.24
C GLU A 84 -11.91 -12.57 2.27
N GLY A 85 -13.17 -12.97 2.51
CA GLY A 85 -13.65 -14.35 2.38
C GLY A 85 -13.16 -15.33 3.46
N GLU A 86 -13.57 -16.58 3.29
CA GLU A 86 -13.13 -17.71 4.13
C GLU A 86 -11.65 -18.09 3.92
N VAL A 87 -11.06 -17.64 2.81
CA VAL A 87 -9.68 -17.95 2.41
C VAL A 87 -8.68 -16.97 3.04
N GLU A 88 -9.16 -15.98 3.82
CA GLU A 88 -8.37 -14.99 4.55
C GLU A 88 -7.28 -14.29 3.71
N VAL A 89 -7.59 -13.98 2.45
CA VAL A 89 -6.65 -13.28 1.57
C VAL A 89 -6.75 -11.76 1.80
N MET A 90 -5.60 -11.10 1.76
CA MET A 90 -5.53 -9.64 1.90
C MET A 90 -5.74 -8.97 0.55
N ARG A 91 -6.65 -8.01 0.50
CA ARG A 91 -6.95 -7.20 -0.69
C ARG A 91 -6.79 -5.72 -0.41
N VAL A 92 -6.46 -4.97 -1.45
CA VAL A 92 -6.36 -3.52 -1.43
C VAL A 92 -7.17 -2.96 -2.59
N HIS A 93 -7.84 -1.83 -2.36
CA HIS A 93 -8.36 -1.01 -3.44
C HIS A 93 -7.25 -0.09 -3.90
N ALA A 94 -6.97 -0.09 -5.21
CA ALA A 94 -5.85 0.63 -5.75
C ALA A 94 -6.15 1.19 -7.13
N LYS A 95 -5.47 2.28 -7.45
CA LYS A 95 -5.45 2.90 -8.76
C LYS A 95 -4.18 2.51 -9.49
N VAL A 96 -4.29 2.02 -10.71
CA VAL A 96 -3.14 1.64 -11.52
C VAL A 96 -2.55 2.87 -12.21
N MET A 97 -1.24 3.07 -12.09
CA MET A 97 -0.58 4.30 -12.55
C MET A 97 -0.36 4.37 -14.07
N THR A 98 -0.47 3.24 -14.77
CA THR A 98 -0.24 3.16 -16.22
C THR A 98 -1.46 3.54 -17.05
N ASP A 99 -2.67 3.24 -16.54
CA ASP A 99 -3.94 3.41 -17.26
C ASP A 99 -5.07 4.03 -16.42
N ASP A 100 -4.76 4.53 -15.22
CA ASP A 100 -5.72 5.13 -14.27
C ASP A 100 -6.88 4.19 -13.88
N LEU A 101 -6.71 2.87 -14.03
CA LEU A 101 -7.73 1.89 -13.70
C LEU A 101 -7.85 1.69 -12.19
N ASP A 102 -9.05 1.90 -11.66
CA ASP A 102 -9.36 1.68 -10.24
C ASP A 102 -9.98 0.31 -10.00
N GLY A 103 -9.55 -0.38 -8.95
CA GLY A 103 -10.11 -1.69 -8.58
C GLY A 103 -9.37 -2.41 -7.46
N TRP A 104 -9.77 -3.65 -7.19
CA TRP A 104 -9.31 -4.47 -6.08
C TRP A 104 -8.25 -5.47 -6.52
N ILE A 105 -7.14 -5.52 -5.78
CA ILE A 105 -5.99 -6.39 -6.06
C ILE A 105 -5.68 -7.21 -4.81
N THR A 106 -5.31 -8.48 -4.99
CA THR A 106 -4.79 -9.32 -3.90
C THR A 106 -3.31 -9.00 -3.66
N THR A 107 -2.93 -8.63 -2.43
CA THR A 107 -1.52 -8.32 -2.09
C THR A 107 -0.69 -9.59 -1.95
N SER A 108 -1.25 -10.60 -1.30
CA SER A 108 -0.64 -11.91 -1.08
C SER A 108 -1.66 -13.04 -1.21
N GLY A 109 -1.32 -14.09 -1.97
CA GLY A 109 -2.13 -15.29 -2.10
C GLY A 109 -2.17 -16.15 -0.83
N ASN A 110 -3.09 -17.11 -0.78
CA ASN A 110 -3.31 -17.98 0.38
C ASN A 110 -2.11 -18.86 0.79
N GLN A 111 -1.14 -19.06 -0.12
CA GLN A 111 0.10 -19.80 0.11
C GLN A 111 1.30 -18.87 0.40
N GLY A 112 1.04 -17.61 0.73
CA GLY A 112 2.08 -16.62 1.06
C GLY A 112 2.82 -16.05 -0.16
N THR A 113 2.35 -16.33 -1.39
CA THR A 113 2.91 -15.72 -2.60
C THR A 113 2.56 -14.25 -2.65
N ALA A 114 3.55 -13.36 -2.58
CA ALA A 114 3.37 -11.92 -2.69
C ALA A 114 3.24 -11.50 -4.17
N PHE A 115 2.20 -10.72 -4.47
CA PHE A 115 1.97 -10.13 -5.79
C PHE A 115 2.35 -8.64 -5.83
N LEU A 116 2.26 -7.98 -4.69
CA LEU A 116 2.62 -6.58 -4.50
C LEU A 116 3.76 -6.46 -3.48
N GLU A 117 4.73 -5.61 -3.77
CA GLU A 117 5.75 -5.16 -2.81
C GLU A 117 5.58 -3.66 -2.56
N ASP A 118 5.95 -3.20 -1.37
CA ASP A 118 5.99 -1.77 -1.07
C ASP A 118 6.89 -1.08 -2.11
N GLY A 119 6.42 0.04 -2.66
CA GLY A 119 7.15 0.87 -3.63
C GLY A 119 7.12 2.35 -3.27
N GLY A 120 7.93 3.15 -3.96
CA GLY A 120 7.95 4.61 -3.76
C GLY A 120 8.70 5.06 -2.50
N ASN A 121 8.16 6.06 -1.80
CA ASN A 121 8.80 6.70 -0.64
C ASN A 121 8.65 5.83 0.62
N ILE A 122 9.42 4.74 0.69
CA ILE A 122 9.45 3.85 1.86
C ILE A 122 10.54 4.31 2.81
N TYR A 123 10.15 4.83 3.97
CA TYR A 123 11.08 5.13 5.05
C TYR A 123 11.16 3.93 5.99
N LYS A 124 12.27 3.20 5.94
CA LYS A 124 12.57 2.14 6.90
C LYS A 124 13.55 2.67 7.95
N VAL A 125 13.13 2.71 9.21
CA VAL A 125 14.07 2.97 10.31
C VAL A 125 14.92 1.71 10.49
N VAL A 126 16.21 1.81 10.17
CA VAL A 126 17.19 0.74 10.43
C VAL A 126 17.83 1.03 11.79
N LYS A 127 17.85 0.01 12.65
CA LYS A 127 18.43 0.08 14.00
C LYS A 127 19.95 0.12 13.97
#